data_AF-A0A932T9N2-F1
#
_entry.id   AF-A0A932T9N2-F1
#
_cell.length_a   1.000
_cell.length_b   1.000
_cell.length_c   1.000
_cell.angle_alpha   90.00
_cell.angle_beta   90.00
_cell.angle_gamma   90.00
#
_symmetry.space_group_name_H-M   'P 1'
#
loop_
_entity.id
_entity.type
_entity.pdbx_description
1 polymer ?
#
loop_
_entity_poly.entity_id
_entity_poly.type
_entity_poly.pdbx_seq_one_letter_code
_entity_poly.pdbx_strand_id
1 'polypeptide(L)' 'MGKKKKSSVEHSVEELRQKEALLAKEIFALKNELSLNRKLEQPHLLREKKRERARALTRLTEIAKGEIHAAGK' A
#
# COMPACT_ATOMS: atom_id res chain seq x y z
N MET A 1 -31.94 -9.24 -9.16
CA MET A 1 -31.00 -8.36 -8.43
C MET A 1 -29.78 -8.09 -9.32
N GLY A 2 -29.69 -6.93 -9.94
CA GLY A 2 -28.56 -6.57 -10.80
C GLY A 2 -27.32 -6.27 -9.97
N LYS A 3 -26.26 -7.08 -10.10
CA LYS A 3 -24.94 -6.75 -9.54
C LYS A 3 -24.41 -5.53 -10.31
N LYS A 4 -24.44 -4.34 -9.70
CA LYS A 4 -23.76 -3.14 -10.22
C LYS A 4 -22.29 -3.52 -10.47
N LYS A 5 -21.88 -3.58 -11.74
CA LYS A 5 -20.47 -3.72 -12.11
C LYS A 5 -19.74 -2.49 -11.54
N LYS A 6 -18.87 -2.69 -10.55
CA LYS A 6 -17.93 -1.65 -10.10
C LYS A 6 -17.11 -1.20 -11.30
N SER A 7 -16.90 0.09 -11.41
CA SER A 7 -16.03 0.64 -12.46
C SER A 7 -14.60 0.13 -12.27
N SER A 8 -13.85 0.02 -13.37
CA SER A 8 -12.45 -0.45 -13.35
C SER A 8 -11.57 0.39 -12.40
N VAL A 9 -11.90 1.68 -12.24
CA VAL A 9 -11.21 2.60 -11.31
C VAL A 9 -11.52 2.26 -9.85
N GLU A 10 -12.77 1.99 -9.50
CA GLU A 10 -13.15 1.60 -8.13
C GLU A 10 -12.49 0.28 -7.70
N HIS A 11 -12.34 -0.67 -8.63
CA HIS A 11 -11.60 -1.91 -8.37
C HIS A 11 -10.13 -1.62 -8.05
N SER A 12 -9.47 -0.78 -8.85
CA SER A 12 -8.08 -0.42 -8.66
C SER A 12 -7.82 0.34 -7.35
N VAL A 13 -8.76 1.21 -6.94
CA VAL A 13 -8.69 1.91 -5.65
C VAL A 13 -8.80 0.94 -4.48
N GLU A 14 -9.72 -0.02 -4.56
CA GLU A 14 -9.88 -1.05 -3.52
C GLU A 14 -8.62 -1.90 -3.37
N GLU A 15 -8.01 -2.32 -4.49
CA GLU A 15 -6.74 -3.07 -4.47
C GLU A 15 -5.60 -2.26 -3.83
N LEU A 16 -5.50 -0.97 -4.16
CA LEU A 16 -4.50 -0.09 -3.56
C LEU A 16 -4.70 0.09 -2.05
N ARG A 17 -5.96 0.18 -1.59
CA ARG A 17 -6.29 0.23 -0.16
C ARG A 17 -5.94 -1.07 0.55
N GLN A 18 -6.26 -2.22 -0.06
CA GLN A 18 -5.90 -3.52 0.50
C GLN A 18 -4.39 -3.69 0.58
N LYS A 19 -3.66 -3.27 -0.46
CA LYS A 19 -2.20 -3.28 -0.47
C LYS A 19 -1.61 -2.37 0.61
N GLU A 20 -2.14 -1.15 0.77
CA GLU A 20 -1.71 -0.22 1.83
C GLU A 20 -1.92 -0.83 3.22
N ALA A 21 -3.08 -1.45 3.46
CA ALA A 21 -3.41 -2.07 4.74
C ALA A 21 -2.50 -3.27 5.05
N LEU A 22 -2.19 -4.10 4.05
CA LEU A 22 -1.24 -5.21 4.19
C LEU A 22 0.16 -4.70 4.54
N LEU A 23 0.66 -3.71 3.80
CA LEU A 23 1.97 -3.11 4.06
C LEU A 23 2.04 -2.47 5.45
N ALA A 24 0.95 -1.85 5.92
CA ALA A 24 0.88 -1.30 7.28
C ALA A 24 1.03 -2.40 8.35
N LYS A 25 0.37 -3.55 8.18
CA LYS A 25 0.51 -4.71 9.08
C LYS A 25 1.92 -5.27 9.08
N GLU A 26 2.53 -5.43 7.91
CA GLU A 26 3.90 -5.92 7.78
C GLU A 26 4.92 -4.97 8.44
N ILE A 27 4.78 -3.66 8.21
CA ILE A 27 5.63 -2.65 8.87
C ILE A 27 5.47 -2.72 10.39
N PHE A 28 4.24 -2.93 10.88
CA PHE A 28 3.99 -3.07 12.32
C PHE A 28 4.67 -4.32 12.88
N ALA A 29 4.54 -5.47 12.21
CA ALA A 29 5.20 -6.72 12.61
C ALA A 29 6.72 -6.55 12.70
N LEU A 30 7.34 -5.95 11.68
CA LEU A 30 8.77 -5.66 11.67
C LEU A 30 9.16 -4.69 12.80
N LYS A 31 8.39 -3.62 13.04
CA LYS A 31 8.66 -2.73 14.18
C LYS A 31 8.57 -3.45 15.52
N ASN A 32 7.62 -4.38 15.66
CA ASN A 32 7.46 -5.16 16.87
C ASN A 32 8.66 -6.12 17.07
N GLU A 33 9.08 -6.81 16.01
CA GLU A 33 10.30 -7.63 16.02
C GLU A 33 11.52 -6.82 16.44
N LEU A 34 11.70 -5.61 15.87
CA LEU A 34 12.79 -4.71 16.24
C LEU A 34 12.76 -4.35 17.72
N SER A 35 11.56 -4.08 18.24
CA SER A 35 11.37 -3.69 19.64
C SER A 35 11.64 -4.85 20.60
N LEU A 36 11.16 -6.06 20.27
CA LEU A 36 11.28 -7.25 21.11
C LEU A 36 12.69 -7.84 21.07
N ASN A 37 13.26 -7.98 19.88
CA ASN A 37 14.54 -8.65 19.69
C ASN A 37 15.74 -7.68 19.71
N ARG A 38 15.48 -6.36 19.71
CA ARG A 38 16.49 -5.28 19.54
C ARG A 38 17.30 -5.38 18.23
N LYS A 39 16.91 -6.30 17.35
CA LYS A 39 17.50 -6.54 16.03
C LYS A 39 16.38 -6.93 15.07
N LEU A 40 16.54 -6.57 13.80
CA LEU A 40 15.77 -7.12 12.71
C LEU A 40 16.64 -8.11 11.96
N GLU A 41 16.11 -9.26 11.57
CA GLU A 41 16.85 -10.15 10.66
C GLU A 41 17.07 -9.49 9.30
N GLN A 42 16.10 -8.72 8.82
CA GLN A 42 16.13 -8.10 7.49
C GLN A 42 15.81 -6.58 7.55
N PRO A 43 16.71 -5.73 8.05
CA PRO A 43 16.44 -4.30 8.26
C PRO A 43 16.08 -3.53 6.99
N HIS A 44 16.54 -4.00 5.82
CA HIS A 44 16.21 -3.43 4.51
C HIS A 44 14.72 -3.61 4.17
N LEU A 45 14.10 -4.71 4.62
CA LEU A 45 12.69 -5.01 4.38
C LEU A 45 11.79 -3.92 4.99
N LEU A 46 12.12 -3.43 6.19
CA LEU A 46 11.36 -2.33 6.81
C LEU A 46 11.42 -1.05 5.96
N ARG A 47 12.56 -0.73 5.34
CA ARG A 47 12.71 0.44 4.46
C ARG A 47 11.95 0.24 3.15
N GLU A 48 12.04 -0.96 2.57
CA GLU A 48 11.33 -1.34 1.35
C GLU A 48 9.82 -1.24 1.52
N LYS A 49 9.27 -1.89 2.55
CA LYS A 49 7.82 -1.88 2.84
C LYS A 49 7.29 -0.48 3.11
N LYS A 50 8.06 0.37 3.81
CA LYS A 50 7.70 1.80 3.98
C LYS A 50 7.63 2.54 2.65
N ARG A 51 8.59 2.32 1.75
CA ARG A 51 8.61 2.93 0.42
C ARG A 51 7.44 2.44 -0.43
N GLU A 52 7.14 1.15 -0.40
CA GLU A 52 5.97 0.60 -1.10
C GLU A 52 4.66 1.18 -0.59
N ARG A 53 4.52 1.33 0.73
CA ARG A 53 3.33 1.95 1.34
C ARG A 53 3.18 3.41 0.91
N ALA A 54 4.29 4.16 0.91
CA ALA A 54 4.29 5.53 0.43
C ALA A 54 3.83 5.63 -1.04
N ARG A 55 4.32 4.74 -1.92
CA ARG A 55 3.89 4.67 -3.33
C ARG A 55 2.39 4.39 -3.46
N ALA A 56 1.86 3.45 -2.68
CA ALA A 56 0.41 3.15 -2.69
C ALA A 56 -0.43 4.37 -2.25
N LEU A 57 0.00 5.08 -1.21
CA LEU A 57 -0.66 6.30 -0.73
C LEU A 57 -0.57 7.45 -1.74
N THR A 58 0.59 7.63 -2.38
CA THR A 58 0.74 8.60 -3.48
C THR A 58 -0.25 8.30 -4.59
N ARG A 59 -0.35 7.03 -5.01
CA ARG A 59 -1.27 6.63 -6.06
C ARG A 59 -2.74 6.86 -5.69
N LEU A 60 -3.11 6.53 -4.45
CA LEU A 60 -4.46 6.82 -3.93
C LEU A 60 -4.74 8.33 -3.92
N THR A 61 -3.74 9.15 -3.60
CA THR A 61 -3.84 10.62 -3.57
C THR A 61 -4.03 11.19 -4.98
N GLU A 62 -3.23 10.72 -5.94
CA GLU A 62 -3.35 11.06 -7.37
C GLU A 62 -4.75 10.74 -7.89
N ILE A 63 -5.26 9.53 -7.60
CA ILE A 63 -6.61 9.13 -7.97
C ILE A 63 -7.66 10.05 -7.32
N ALA A 64 -7.51 10.37 -6.04
CA ALA A 64 -8.42 11.25 -5.31
C ALA A 64 -8.44 12.69 -5.87
N LYS A 65 -7.31 13.16 -6.41
CA LYS A 65 -7.19 14.46 -7.08
C LYS A 65 -7.69 14.44 -8.54
N GLY A 66 -8.02 13.27 -9.09
CA GLY A 66 -8.36 13.11 -10.51
C GLY A 66 -7.14 13.13 -11.44
N GLU A 67 -5.93 13.14 -10.88
CA GLU A 67 -4.67 13.08 -11.61
C GLU A 67 -4.36 11.62 -11.95
N ILE A 68 -5.13 11.02 -12.87
CA ILE A 68 -4.84 9.66 -13.35
C ILE A 68 -3.61 9.73 -14.26
N HIS A 69 -2.43 9.78 -13.67
CA HIS A 69 -1.19 9.52 -14.39
C HIS A 69 -1.13 8.01 -14.62
N ALA A 70 -1.72 7.49 -15.71
CA ALA A 70 -1.38 6.15 -16.17
C ALA A 70 0.15 6.07 -16.19
N ALA A 71 0.72 5.14 -15.42
CA ALA A 71 2.16 5.05 -15.23
C ALA A 71 2.85 5.12 -16.61
N GLY A 72 3.72 6.10 -16.77
CA GLY A 72 4.39 6.37 -18.03
C GLY A 72 5.24 5.19 -18.46
N LYS A 73 5.09 4.84 -19.76
CA LYS A 73 5.95 4.06 -20.66
C LYS A 73 6.50 2.71 -20.19
#